data_AF-A0A970DI54-F1
#
_entry.id   AF-A0A970DI54-F1
#
_cell.length_a   1.000
_cell.length_b   1.000
_cell.length_c   1.000
_cell.angle_alpha   90.00
_cell.angle_beta   90.00
_cell.angle_gamma   90.00
#
_symmetry.space_group_name_H-M   'P 1'
#
loop_
_entity.id
_entity.type
_entity.pdbx_description
1 polymer ?
#
loop_
_entity_poly.entity_id
_entity_poly.type
_entity_poly.pdbx_seq_one_letter_code
_entity_poly.pdbx_strand_id
1 'polypeptide(L)'
;MVRQPGGDPSGPGGGDDLQNTYNLTLEYNPDGGHVRLDRFDGEGHISAPPADHQVSEGSNVNVKIEPAQGYIIQEVRIDGEPLIDETGKPVTEYTFENISADHTLHVTFIQPEYEITVTYSENGWVEDGEGEAVDSSTVYTVRHGEDIRFRFFPENGYKASFSVDDQPAETRDEYEFRNVTANHTLDVEFIKKGDGTMHKITVSVSEGGMVEAEGLDDRNVQVEDMFDHMLATGKVTFTTTHFSLYGQVFGYHSPPYKVLIA
;
A
#
# COMPACT_ATOMS: atom_id res chain seq x y z
N MET A 1 -23.78 -89.51 -11.05
CA MET A 1 -22.64 -90.41 -10.76
C MET A 1 -21.67 -90.37 -11.93
N VAL A 2 -20.63 -89.51 -11.90
CA VAL A 2 -19.49 -89.58 -12.84
C VAL A 2 -18.23 -88.97 -12.18
N ARG A 3 -17.22 -89.84 -12.00
CA ARG A 3 -15.73 -89.70 -12.09
C ARG A 3 -14.93 -88.71 -11.20
N GLN A 4 -14.20 -89.34 -10.26
CA GLN A 4 -12.75 -89.34 -9.95
C GLN A 4 -11.87 -88.06 -9.84
N PRO A 5 -10.79 -88.11 -9.00
CA PRO A 5 -9.91 -86.99 -8.65
C PRO A 5 -8.52 -86.99 -9.35
N GLY A 6 -7.90 -85.81 -9.41
CA GLY A 6 -6.46 -85.53 -9.66
C GLY A 6 -6.22 -84.04 -9.37
N GLY A 7 -5.35 -83.64 -8.42
CA GLY A 7 -3.92 -83.30 -8.64
C GLY A 7 -3.79 -82.14 -9.65
N ASP A 8 -3.26 -80.95 -9.40
CA ASP A 8 -2.20 -80.45 -8.49
C ASP A 8 -2.31 -78.87 -8.44
N PRO A 9 -1.40 -78.05 -7.87
CA PRO A 9 -1.75 -76.86 -7.11
C PRO A 9 -1.36 -75.56 -7.85
N SER A 10 -2.08 -74.48 -7.62
CA SER A 10 -1.52 -73.14 -7.85
C SER A 10 -2.28 -72.21 -6.92
N GLY A 11 -1.59 -71.78 -5.85
CA GLY A 11 -2.16 -70.84 -4.89
C GLY A 11 -2.53 -69.50 -5.55
N PRO A 12 -3.33 -68.69 -4.85
CA PRO A 12 -3.56 -67.33 -5.29
C PRO A 12 -2.24 -66.57 -5.15
N GLY A 13 -1.64 -66.21 -6.29
CA GLY A 13 -0.60 -65.19 -6.34
C GLY A 13 -1.21 -63.83 -6.00
N GLY A 14 -1.50 -63.61 -4.72
CA GLY A 14 -1.63 -62.28 -4.16
C GLY A 14 -0.24 -61.71 -4.00
N GLY A 15 0.29 -61.11 -5.06
CA GLY A 15 1.40 -60.20 -4.94
C GLY A 15 0.87 -58.93 -4.29
N ASP A 16 1.04 -58.80 -2.97
CA ASP A 16 1.25 -57.49 -2.38
C ASP A 16 2.53 -56.98 -3.04
N ASP A 17 2.37 -56.20 -4.11
CA ASP A 17 3.45 -55.40 -4.67
C ASP A 17 3.76 -54.36 -3.58
N LEU A 18 4.69 -54.70 -2.70
CA LEU A 18 5.26 -53.76 -1.73
C LEU A 18 5.96 -52.68 -2.57
N GLN A 19 5.20 -51.66 -2.99
CA GLN A 19 5.80 -50.46 -3.52
C GLN A 19 6.66 -49.89 -2.38
N ASN A 20 7.97 -49.84 -2.58
CA ASN A 20 8.82 -49.12 -1.67
C ASN A 20 8.34 -47.67 -1.64
N THR A 21 8.32 -47.07 -0.45
CA THR A 21 7.98 -45.67 -0.25
C THR A 21 9.19 -44.94 0.31
N TYR A 22 9.38 -43.70 -0.12
CA TYR A 22 10.38 -42.80 0.41
C TYR A 22 9.71 -41.62 1.13
N ASN A 23 10.43 -41.03 2.08
CA ASN A 23 9.98 -39.85 2.80
C ASN A 23 10.41 -38.59 2.05
N LEU A 24 9.44 -37.73 1.77
CA LEU A 24 9.65 -36.33 1.45
C LEU A 24 9.34 -35.49 2.70
N THR A 25 10.38 -35.06 3.41
CA THR A 25 10.27 -34.22 4.61
C THR A 25 10.15 -32.76 4.19
N LEU A 26 9.07 -32.11 4.61
CA LEU A 26 8.85 -30.68 4.39
C LEU A 26 9.14 -29.90 5.68
N GLU A 27 10.08 -28.97 5.62
CA GLU A 27 10.49 -28.12 6.74
C GLU A 27 10.26 -26.66 6.40
N TYR A 28 9.21 -26.05 6.96
CA TYR A 28 8.93 -24.64 6.79
C TYR A 28 8.03 -24.11 7.92
N ASN A 29 8.03 -22.79 8.15
CA ASN A 29 7.10 -22.17 9.09
C ASN A 29 5.73 -21.97 8.41
N PRO A 30 4.64 -22.62 8.87
CA PRO A 30 3.32 -22.51 8.25
C PRO A 30 2.70 -21.12 8.34
N ASP A 31 3.14 -20.26 9.26
CA ASP A 31 2.68 -18.86 9.33
C ASP A 31 3.22 -18.02 8.17
N GLY A 32 4.38 -18.39 7.61
CA GLY A 32 5.05 -17.63 6.57
C GLY A 32 4.63 -17.99 5.13
N GLY A 33 3.93 -19.10 4.96
CA GLY A 33 3.47 -19.57 3.66
C GLY A 33 3.07 -21.04 3.67
N HIS A 34 2.74 -21.57 2.50
CA HIS A 34 2.35 -22.96 2.33
C HIS A 34 3.05 -23.62 1.16
N VAL A 35 3.29 -24.92 1.32
CA VAL A 35 3.82 -25.78 0.27
C VAL A 35 2.68 -26.66 -0.25
N ARG A 36 2.55 -26.75 -1.56
CA ARG A 36 1.59 -27.64 -2.25
C ARG A 36 2.36 -28.74 -2.94
N LEU A 37 1.90 -29.97 -2.78
CA LEU A 37 2.38 -31.11 -3.54
C LEU A 37 1.35 -31.45 -4.61
N ASP A 38 1.80 -31.59 -5.85
CA ASP A 38 1.03 -32.19 -6.93
C ASP A 38 1.62 -33.57 -7.24
N ARG A 39 0.85 -34.60 -6.89
CA ARG A 39 1.25 -36.00 -7.05
C ARG A 39 0.59 -36.55 -8.31
N PHE A 40 1.40 -37.14 -9.19
CA PHE A 40 0.92 -37.75 -10.43
C PHE A 40 0.22 -39.11 -10.21
N ASP A 41 0.03 -39.54 -8.97
CA ASP A 41 -0.69 -40.77 -8.57
C ASP A 41 -2.22 -40.64 -8.58
N GLY A 42 -2.75 -39.44 -8.89
CA GLY A 42 -4.19 -39.19 -9.01
C GLY A 42 -4.85 -38.63 -7.76
N GLU A 43 -4.09 -38.34 -6.70
CA GLU A 43 -4.60 -37.67 -5.50
C GLU A 43 -4.77 -36.14 -5.65
N GLY A 44 -4.25 -35.57 -6.75
CA GLY A 44 -4.39 -34.15 -7.09
C GLY A 44 -3.57 -33.22 -6.19
N HIS A 45 -3.92 -31.94 -6.19
CA HIS A 45 -3.19 -30.95 -5.39
C HIS A 45 -3.55 -31.03 -3.91
N ILE A 46 -2.56 -31.31 -3.06
CA ILE A 46 -2.71 -31.28 -1.61
C ILE A 46 -1.88 -30.12 -1.03
N SER A 47 -2.48 -29.33 -0.13
CA SER A 47 -1.73 -28.46 0.76
C SER A 47 -1.01 -29.36 1.77
N ALA A 48 0.31 -29.28 1.82
CA ALA A 48 1.13 -30.24 2.55
C ALA A 48 1.76 -29.56 3.77
N PRO A 49 1.26 -29.79 5.00
CA PRO A 49 1.87 -29.21 6.20
C PRO A 49 3.33 -29.66 6.36
N PRO A 50 4.14 -28.93 7.14
CA PRO A 50 5.49 -29.35 7.46
C PRO A 50 5.44 -30.66 8.26
N ALA A 51 5.98 -31.72 7.67
CA ALA A 51 5.99 -33.09 8.19
C ALA A 51 6.70 -34.01 7.17
N ASP A 52 6.84 -35.27 7.53
CA ASP A 52 7.21 -36.34 6.59
C ASP A 52 6.00 -36.75 5.74
N HIS A 53 6.19 -36.81 4.42
CA HIS A 53 5.19 -37.26 3.45
C HIS A 53 5.70 -38.50 2.72
N GLN A 54 4.98 -39.62 2.83
CA GLN A 54 5.33 -40.83 2.08
C GLN A 54 4.88 -40.73 0.62
N VAL A 55 5.78 -41.12 -0.28
CA VAL A 55 5.60 -41.14 -1.74
C VAL A 55 6.16 -42.44 -2.32
N SER A 56 5.53 -42.98 -3.36
CA SER A 56 5.99 -44.24 -3.97
C SER A 56 7.33 -44.07 -4.70
N GLU A 57 8.16 -45.11 -4.67
CA GLU A 57 9.37 -45.23 -5.49
C GLU A 57 9.06 -45.00 -6.97
N GLY A 58 9.92 -44.24 -7.64
CA GLY A 58 9.80 -43.88 -9.05
C GLY A 58 8.73 -42.84 -9.37
N SER A 59 7.99 -42.34 -8.37
CA SER A 59 7.03 -41.26 -8.58
C SER A 59 7.72 -39.93 -8.87
N ASN A 60 7.01 -39.06 -9.59
CA ASN A 60 7.36 -37.65 -9.71
C ASN A 60 6.45 -36.86 -8.76
N VAL A 61 7.01 -35.85 -8.09
CA VAL A 61 6.25 -34.96 -7.21
C VAL A 61 6.63 -33.53 -7.55
N ASN A 62 5.66 -32.77 -8.05
CA ASN A 62 5.83 -31.33 -8.23
C ASN A 62 5.50 -30.63 -6.91
N VAL A 63 6.33 -29.67 -6.54
CA VAL A 63 6.20 -28.87 -5.36
C VAL A 63 6.05 -27.42 -5.76
N LYS A 64 5.02 -26.76 -5.23
CA LYS A 64 4.81 -25.32 -5.37
C LYS A 64 4.87 -24.63 -4.01
N ILE A 65 5.63 -23.55 -3.92
CA ILE A 65 5.89 -22.80 -2.70
C ILE A 65 5.20 -21.45 -2.83
N GLU A 66 4.28 -21.15 -1.93
CA GLU A 66 3.46 -19.94 -1.96
C GLU A 66 3.61 -19.20 -0.62
N PRO A 67 4.29 -18.04 -0.59
CA PRO A 67 4.36 -17.21 0.61
C PRO A 67 2.99 -16.72 1.05
N ALA A 68 2.83 -16.55 2.36
CA ALA A 68 1.68 -15.85 2.92
C ALA A 68 1.75 -14.34 2.59
N GLN A 69 0.62 -13.64 2.73
CA GLN A 69 0.59 -12.19 2.57
C GLN A 69 1.57 -11.52 3.54
N GLY A 70 2.39 -10.61 3.04
CA GLY A 70 3.43 -9.95 3.83
C GLY A 70 4.76 -10.71 3.92
N TYR A 71 4.82 -11.94 3.41
CA TYR A 71 6.03 -12.76 3.45
C TYR A 71 6.67 -12.89 2.06
N ILE A 72 7.98 -13.13 2.06
CA ILE A 72 8.76 -13.54 0.89
C ILE A 72 9.54 -14.81 1.19
N ILE A 73 9.94 -15.52 0.13
CA ILE A 73 10.86 -16.65 0.24
C ILE A 73 12.27 -16.10 0.40
N GLN A 74 12.89 -16.34 1.55
CA GLN A 74 14.30 -16.03 1.77
C GLN A 74 15.21 -17.11 1.21
N GLU A 75 14.84 -18.38 1.38
CA GLU A 75 15.67 -19.51 1.01
C GLU A 75 14.82 -20.75 0.71
N VAL A 76 15.26 -21.54 -0.27
CA VAL A 76 14.79 -22.90 -0.52
C VAL A 76 16.00 -23.81 -0.61
N ARG A 77 15.97 -24.96 0.05
CA ARG A 77 17.01 -26.00 -0.04
C ARG A 77 16.40 -27.37 -0.31
N ILE A 78 17.09 -28.15 -1.12
CA ILE A 78 16.82 -29.58 -1.31
C ILE A 78 18.01 -30.35 -0.75
N ASP A 79 17.76 -31.24 0.20
CA ASP A 79 18.79 -32.08 0.83
C ASP A 79 19.99 -31.27 1.38
N GLY A 80 19.71 -30.05 1.84
CA GLY A 80 20.70 -29.10 2.36
C GLY A 80 21.31 -28.16 1.32
N GLU A 81 21.16 -28.43 0.03
CA GLU A 81 21.71 -27.62 -1.06
C GLU A 81 20.75 -26.50 -1.48
N PRO A 82 21.21 -25.23 -1.58
CA PRO A 82 20.37 -24.11 -2.02
C PRO A 82 19.81 -24.30 -3.43
N LEU A 83 18.52 -24.03 -3.58
CA LEU A 83 17.81 -24.08 -4.86
C LEU A 83 17.41 -22.67 -5.28
N ILE A 84 18.13 -22.14 -6.26
CA ILE A 84 17.97 -20.79 -6.80
C ILE A 84 17.76 -20.80 -8.31
N ASP A 85 17.08 -19.78 -8.83
CA ASP A 85 16.92 -19.53 -10.25
C ASP A 85 18.17 -18.90 -10.88
N GLU A 86 18.11 -18.65 -12.19
CA GLU A 86 19.19 -18.01 -12.96
C GLU A 86 19.53 -16.57 -12.52
N THR A 87 18.64 -15.93 -11.76
CA THR A 87 18.85 -14.59 -11.19
C THR A 87 19.43 -14.64 -9.77
N GLY A 88 19.62 -15.84 -9.22
CA GLY A 88 20.13 -16.06 -7.88
C GLY A 88 19.06 -15.94 -6.78
N LYS A 89 17.77 -16.03 -7.12
CA LYS A 89 16.65 -15.96 -6.17
C LYS A 89 16.12 -17.36 -5.86
N PRO A 90 15.55 -17.60 -4.66
CA PRO A 90 14.92 -18.88 -4.35
C PRO A 90 13.80 -19.22 -5.33
N VAL A 91 13.71 -20.48 -5.75
CA VAL A 91 12.65 -20.91 -6.67
C VAL A 91 11.30 -20.99 -5.96
N THR A 92 10.22 -20.91 -6.74
CA THR A 92 8.84 -21.10 -6.24
C THR A 92 8.25 -22.46 -6.62
N GLU A 93 8.95 -23.22 -7.45
CA GLU A 93 8.50 -24.52 -7.95
C GLU A 93 9.69 -25.45 -8.15
N TYR A 94 9.52 -26.72 -7.80
CA TYR A 94 10.52 -27.76 -8.01
C TYR A 94 9.84 -29.10 -8.22
N THR A 95 10.38 -29.94 -9.12
CA THR A 95 9.88 -31.30 -9.32
C THR A 95 10.94 -32.30 -8.88
N PHE A 96 10.58 -33.11 -7.89
CA PHE A 96 11.30 -34.35 -7.62
C PHE A 96 10.95 -35.34 -8.72
N GLU A 97 11.94 -35.74 -9.51
CA GLU A 97 11.77 -36.72 -10.58
C GLU A 97 12.27 -38.09 -10.14
N ASN A 98 11.48 -39.13 -10.41
CA ASN A 98 11.82 -40.53 -10.22
C ASN A 98 12.43 -40.79 -8.83
N ILE A 99 11.66 -40.51 -7.78
CA ILE A 99 12.11 -40.56 -6.39
C ILE A 99 12.61 -41.97 -6.04
N SER A 100 13.86 -42.07 -5.60
CA SER A 100 14.51 -43.34 -5.23
C SER A 100 15.25 -43.27 -3.89
N ALA A 101 15.04 -42.20 -3.13
CA ALA A 101 15.62 -41.97 -1.81
C ALA A 101 14.73 -40.99 -1.02
N ASP A 102 14.95 -40.93 0.29
CA ASP A 102 14.35 -39.88 1.11
C ASP A 102 14.93 -38.52 0.72
N HIS A 103 14.08 -37.48 0.75
CA HIS A 103 14.45 -36.11 0.44
C HIS A 103 13.92 -35.13 1.49
N THR A 104 14.61 -34.02 1.67
CA THR A 104 14.17 -32.90 2.52
C THR A 104 14.04 -31.63 1.69
N LEU A 105 12.86 -31.01 1.72
CA LEU A 105 12.64 -29.65 1.26
C LEU A 105 12.60 -28.72 2.47
N HIS A 106 13.54 -27.78 2.53
CA HIS A 106 13.56 -26.73 3.53
C HIS A 106 13.20 -25.39 2.90
N VAL A 107 12.24 -24.67 3.46
CA VAL A 107 11.82 -23.33 3.00
C VAL A 107 11.83 -22.35 4.16
N THR A 108 12.56 -21.26 3.98
CA THR A 108 12.59 -20.14 4.94
C THR A 108 11.78 -18.99 4.38
N PHE A 109 10.68 -18.65 5.07
CA PHE A 109 9.90 -17.45 4.82
C PHE A 109 10.33 -16.34 5.79
N ILE A 110 10.40 -15.12 5.30
CA ILE A 110 10.61 -13.92 6.12
C ILE A 110 9.51 -12.90 5.83
N GLN A 111 9.22 -12.05 6.79
CA GLN A 111 8.34 -10.89 6.64
C GLN A 111 9.21 -9.63 6.66
N PRO A 112 9.63 -9.11 5.49
CA PRO A 112 10.39 -7.88 5.43
C PRO A 112 9.54 -6.70 5.89
N GLU A 113 10.21 -5.73 6.48
CA GLU A 113 9.67 -4.42 6.80
C GLU A 113 10.46 -3.36 6.04
N TYR A 114 9.77 -2.32 5.63
CA TYR A 114 10.30 -1.21 4.86
C TYR A 114 10.01 0.10 5.57
N GLU A 115 10.90 1.06 5.40
CA GLU A 115 10.80 2.38 6.01
C GLU A 115 10.25 3.40 5.01
N ILE A 116 9.24 4.16 5.44
CA ILE A 116 8.75 5.35 4.73
C ILE A 116 9.12 6.56 5.57
N THR A 117 10.03 7.40 5.07
CA THR A 117 10.42 8.64 5.75
C THR A 117 9.60 9.80 5.19
N VAL A 118 8.91 10.53 6.07
CA VAL A 118 8.06 11.67 5.69
C VAL A 118 8.68 12.98 6.17
N THR A 119 8.95 13.89 5.26
CA THR A 119 9.40 15.26 5.54
C THR A 119 8.40 16.26 4.99
N TYR A 120 8.22 17.37 5.70
CA TYR A 120 7.43 18.48 5.17
C TYR A 120 7.87 19.84 5.70
N SER A 121 7.61 20.89 4.91
CA SER A 121 7.92 22.29 5.24
C SER A 121 6.90 22.91 6.20
N GLU A 122 7.15 24.13 6.69
CA GLU A 122 6.16 24.91 7.44
C GLU A 122 4.95 25.31 6.56
N ASN A 123 3.90 25.88 7.19
CA ASN A 123 2.66 26.38 6.57
C ASN A 123 1.69 25.29 6.06
N GLY A 124 1.73 24.14 6.73
CA GLY A 124 0.78 23.06 6.59
C GLY A 124 1.14 21.93 7.54
N TRP A 125 0.31 20.90 7.57
CA TRP A 125 0.60 19.67 8.29
C TRP A 125 0.24 18.44 7.45
N VAL A 126 0.76 17.30 7.87
CA VAL A 126 0.47 16.00 7.25
C VAL A 126 -0.23 15.13 8.30
N GLU A 127 -1.24 14.38 7.85
CA GLU A 127 -1.84 13.29 8.63
C GLU A 127 -1.61 11.97 7.91
N ASP A 128 -1.58 10.87 8.65
CA ASP A 128 -1.61 9.55 8.05
C ASP A 128 -3.04 9.14 7.61
N GLY A 129 -3.14 7.90 7.11
CA GLY A 129 -4.39 7.30 6.67
C GLY A 129 -5.40 7.09 7.80
N GLU A 130 -4.95 7.10 9.06
CA GLU A 130 -5.81 6.98 10.25
C GLU A 130 -6.27 8.35 10.77
N GLY A 131 -5.62 9.43 10.31
CA GLY A 131 -5.93 10.81 10.72
C GLY A 131 -5.14 11.27 11.92
N GLU A 132 -4.08 10.56 12.26
CA GLU A 132 -3.12 11.01 13.26
C GLU A 132 -2.12 11.99 12.62
N ALA A 133 -1.74 13.02 13.39
CA ALA A 133 -0.78 14.00 12.94
C ALA A 133 0.61 13.38 12.80
N VAL A 134 1.27 13.63 11.67
CA VAL A 134 2.63 13.17 11.37
C VAL A 134 3.62 14.26 11.74
N ASP A 135 4.57 13.97 12.63
CA ASP A 135 5.70 14.88 12.87
C ASP A 135 6.66 14.86 11.68
N SER A 136 7.19 16.01 11.28
CA SER A 136 8.19 16.08 10.20
C SER A 136 9.43 15.24 10.58
N SER A 137 9.95 14.47 9.63
CA SER A 137 11.01 13.44 9.78
C SER A 137 10.58 12.14 10.49
N THR A 138 9.27 11.90 10.66
CA THR A 138 8.78 10.60 11.13
C THR A 138 9.13 9.49 10.14
N VAL A 139 9.52 8.34 10.68
CA VAL A 139 9.76 7.10 9.93
C VAL A 139 8.66 6.09 10.25
N TYR A 140 7.92 5.67 9.24
CA TYR A 140 6.93 4.62 9.32
C TYR A 140 7.53 3.29 8.91
N THR A 141 7.25 2.24 9.69
CA THR A 141 7.60 0.86 9.34
C THR A 141 6.38 0.18 8.75
N VAL A 142 6.49 -0.29 7.51
CA VAL A 142 5.41 -0.91 6.73
C VAL A 142 5.85 -2.31 6.32
N ARG A 143 4.99 -3.32 6.46
CA ARG A 143 5.36 -4.68 6.06
C ARG A 143 5.33 -4.83 4.54
N HIS A 144 6.07 -5.81 4.03
CA HIS A 144 6.13 -6.08 2.60
C HIS A 144 4.74 -6.19 1.96
N GLY A 145 4.48 -5.38 0.95
CA GLY A 145 3.25 -5.39 0.18
C GLY A 145 2.05 -4.75 0.87
N GLU A 146 2.23 -4.15 2.06
CA GLU A 146 1.20 -3.30 2.65
C GLU A 146 1.13 -1.94 1.95
N ASP A 147 -0.01 -1.27 2.14
CA ASP A 147 -0.28 0.07 1.64
C ASP A 147 -0.23 1.06 2.81
N ILE A 148 0.22 2.29 2.56
CA ILE A 148 0.17 3.39 3.53
C ILE A 148 -0.16 4.70 2.82
N ARG A 149 -0.97 5.54 3.48
CA ARG A 149 -1.47 6.81 2.93
C ARG A 149 -1.09 7.99 3.82
N PHE A 150 -0.85 9.13 3.18
CA PHE A 150 -0.66 10.44 3.81
C PHE A 150 -1.57 11.48 3.17
N ARG A 151 -2.14 12.36 3.98
CA ARG A 151 -3.01 13.46 3.58
C ARG A 151 -2.36 14.78 3.96
N PHE A 152 -2.43 15.75 3.06
CA PHE A 152 -1.76 17.03 3.18
C PHE A 152 -2.79 18.11 3.48
N PHE A 153 -2.49 18.95 4.45
CA PHE A 153 -3.35 20.04 4.88
C PHE A 153 -2.57 21.35 4.82
N PRO A 154 -2.51 21.99 3.64
CA PRO A 154 -1.91 23.31 3.51
C PRO A 154 -2.71 24.35 4.30
N GLU A 155 -2.01 25.28 4.95
CA GLU A 155 -2.67 26.45 5.54
C GLU A 155 -3.26 27.37 4.45
N ASN A 156 -4.12 28.31 4.86
CA ASN A 156 -4.69 29.30 3.96
C ASN A 156 -3.57 30.08 3.24
N GLY A 157 -3.69 30.28 1.93
CA GLY A 157 -2.62 30.83 1.08
C GLY A 157 -1.64 29.80 0.51
N TYR A 158 -1.64 28.54 0.98
CA TYR A 158 -0.68 27.52 0.54
C TYR A 158 -1.34 26.37 -0.22
N LYS A 159 -0.53 25.64 -1.00
CA LYS A 159 -0.85 24.37 -1.65
C LYS A 159 0.28 23.38 -1.44
N ALA A 160 -0.03 22.09 -1.41
CA ALA A 160 0.98 21.05 -1.34
C ALA A 160 1.66 20.85 -2.70
N SER A 161 2.98 20.72 -2.70
CA SER A 161 3.79 20.15 -3.74
C SER A 161 4.59 19.03 -3.09
N PHE A 162 4.85 17.92 -3.77
CA PHE A 162 5.59 16.84 -3.13
C PHE A 162 6.43 16.04 -4.13
N SER A 163 7.43 15.35 -3.60
CA SER A 163 8.24 14.38 -4.32
C SER A 163 8.24 13.05 -3.56
N VAL A 164 8.42 11.98 -4.33
CA VAL A 164 8.56 10.61 -3.82
C VAL A 164 9.87 10.07 -4.35
N ASP A 165 10.76 9.63 -3.46
CA ASP A 165 12.10 9.17 -3.81
C ASP A 165 12.86 10.18 -4.70
N ASP A 166 12.84 11.45 -4.28
CA ASP A 166 13.40 12.61 -5.00
C ASP A 166 12.78 12.88 -6.39
N GLN A 167 11.72 12.16 -6.79
CA GLN A 167 10.99 12.40 -8.03
C GLN A 167 9.74 13.24 -7.77
N PRO A 168 9.65 14.45 -8.35
CA PRO A 168 8.46 15.28 -8.21
C PRO A 168 7.21 14.57 -8.71
N ALA A 169 6.13 14.69 -7.94
CA ALA A 169 4.82 14.15 -8.29
C ALA A 169 3.82 15.25 -8.65
N GLU A 170 2.67 14.87 -9.20
CA GLU A 170 1.58 15.80 -9.45
C GLU A 170 1.00 16.33 -8.13
N THR A 171 0.71 17.62 -8.08
CA THR A 171 0.03 18.26 -6.94
C THR A 171 -1.31 17.60 -6.65
N ARG A 172 -1.46 17.08 -5.42
CA ARG A 172 -2.67 16.48 -4.86
C ARG A 172 -2.71 16.78 -3.35
N ASP A 173 -3.86 16.51 -2.73
CA ASP A 173 -4.05 16.67 -1.28
C ASP A 173 -3.73 15.38 -0.51
N GLU A 174 -3.34 14.31 -1.20
CA GLU A 174 -2.93 13.03 -0.59
C GLU A 174 -1.96 12.25 -1.48
N TYR A 175 -1.23 11.32 -0.86
CA TYR A 175 -0.41 10.32 -1.54
C TYR A 175 -0.53 8.95 -0.84
N GLU A 176 -0.59 7.87 -1.64
CA GLU A 176 -0.70 6.50 -1.16
C GLU A 176 0.42 5.66 -1.77
N PHE A 177 1.30 5.15 -0.92
CA PHE A 177 2.20 4.07 -1.28
C PHE A 177 1.40 2.77 -1.32
N ARG A 178 1.45 2.09 -2.46
CA ARG A 178 0.78 0.79 -2.65
C ARG A 178 1.79 -0.31 -2.84
N ASN A 179 1.51 -1.46 -2.23
CA ASN A 179 2.34 -2.65 -2.31
C ASN A 179 3.82 -2.31 -2.07
N VAL A 180 4.13 -1.83 -0.85
CA VAL A 180 5.46 -1.36 -0.50
C VAL A 180 6.46 -2.52 -0.50
N THR A 181 7.45 -2.47 -1.40
CA THR A 181 8.50 -3.51 -1.52
C THR A 181 9.92 -2.95 -1.35
N ALA A 182 10.03 -1.68 -0.96
CA ALA A 182 11.30 -1.00 -0.74
C ALA A 182 11.07 0.15 0.25
N ASN A 183 12.17 0.68 0.79
CA ASN A 183 12.12 1.93 1.54
C ASN A 183 11.80 3.08 0.59
N HIS A 184 11.07 4.07 1.09
CA HIS A 184 10.73 5.26 0.32
C HIS A 184 10.87 6.55 1.14
N THR A 185 10.96 7.67 0.42
CA THR A 185 10.83 9.01 1.00
C THR A 185 9.62 9.72 0.42
N LEU A 186 8.94 10.52 1.25
CA LEU A 186 7.89 11.46 0.85
C LEU A 186 8.27 12.83 1.38
N ASP A 187 8.60 13.76 0.48
CA ASP A 187 8.93 15.13 0.82
C ASP A 187 7.81 16.07 0.34
N VAL A 188 7.20 16.81 1.27
CA VAL A 188 6.07 17.71 1.00
C VAL A 188 6.47 19.16 1.26
N GLU A 189 6.35 19.99 0.24
CA GLU A 189 6.54 21.43 0.34
C GLU A 189 5.19 22.16 0.25
N PHE A 190 4.85 22.93 1.28
CA PHE A 190 3.72 23.84 1.25
C PHE A 190 4.14 25.15 0.61
N ILE A 191 3.80 25.30 -0.66
CA ILE A 191 4.17 26.47 -1.47
C ILE A 191 3.00 27.45 -1.57
N LYS A 192 3.34 28.73 -1.62
CA LYS A 192 2.40 29.83 -1.86
C LYS A 192 1.61 29.61 -3.16
N LYS A 193 0.28 29.70 -3.12
CA LYS A 193 -0.65 29.56 -4.27
C LYS A 193 -0.49 30.63 -5.38
N GLY A 194 0.18 31.74 -5.16
CA GLY A 194 0.25 32.92 -6.02
C GLY A 194 1.42 33.83 -5.63
N ASP A 195 1.42 35.08 -6.10
CA ASP A 195 2.62 35.93 -6.11
C ASP A 195 2.76 36.88 -4.91
N GLY A 196 1.80 36.85 -3.96
CA GLY A 196 1.78 37.71 -2.78
C GLY A 196 1.42 39.17 -3.10
N THR A 197 0.84 39.45 -4.27
CA THR A 197 0.38 40.80 -4.62
C THR A 197 -0.73 41.25 -3.68
N MET A 198 -0.61 42.46 -3.13
CA MET A 198 -1.68 43.04 -2.31
C MET A 198 -2.77 43.63 -3.20
N HIS A 199 -4.00 43.17 -3.04
CA HIS A 199 -5.21 43.75 -3.60
C HIS A 199 -5.83 44.74 -2.61
N LYS A 200 -6.26 45.90 -3.14
CA LYS A 200 -6.94 46.94 -2.36
C LYS A 200 -8.44 46.84 -2.58
N ILE A 201 -9.19 46.57 -1.50
CA ILE A 201 -10.64 46.65 -1.48
C ILE A 201 -11.02 48.03 -0.90
N THR A 202 -11.67 48.87 -1.70
CA THR A 202 -12.13 50.20 -1.28
C THR A 202 -13.62 50.14 -0.94
N VAL A 203 -13.97 50.55 0.28
CA VAL A 203 -15.36 50.66 0.72
C VAL A 203 -15.87 52.06 0.44
N SER A 204 -16.89 52.16 -0.40
CA SER A 204 -17.59 53.43 -0.68
C SER A 204 -18.88 53.50 0.14
N VAL A 205 -19.10 54.63 0.81
CA VAL A 205 -20.26 54.87 1.65
C VAL A 205 -21.02 56.09 1.11
N SER A 206 -22.33 55.97 0.94
CA SER A 206 -23.18 57.10 0.52
C SER A 206 -23.29 58.15 1.62
N GLU A 207 -23.74 59.35 1.26
CA GLU A 207 -23.93 60.46 2.21
C GLU A 207 -24.80 60.01 3.42
N GLY A 208 -24.25 60.18 4.63
CA GLY A 208 -24.87 59.77 5.89
C GLY A 208 -24.67 58.31 6.32
N GLY A 209 -24.02 57.46 5.52
CA GLY A 209 -23.71 56.09 5.92
C GLY A 209 -22.43 55.98 6.75
N MET A 210 -22.34 54.93 7.57
CA MET A 210 -21.17 54.56 8.35
C MET A 210 -20.83 53.10 8.06
N VAL A 211 -19.54 52.79 7.93
CA VAL A 211 -19.05 51.41 7.87
C VAL A 211 -17.94 51.26 8.90
N GLU A 212 -18.13 50.30 9.80
CA GLU A 212 -17.12 49.81 10.71
C GLU A 212 -16.89 48.33 10.38
N ALA A 213 -15.63 47.97 10.15
CA ALA A 213 -15.19 46.59 9.98
C ALA A 213 -13.77 46.50 10.53
N GLU A 214 -13.42 45.34 11.08
CA GLU A 214 -12.05 45.08 11.51
C GLU A 214 -11.11 45.08 10.28
N GLY A 215 -9.98 45.78 10.39
CA GLY A 215 -8.99 45.88 9.31
C GLY A 215 -9.22 46.98 8.27
N LEU A 216 -10.23 47.84 8.44
CA LEU A 216 -10.41 49.05 7.62
C LEU A 216 -9.42 50.15 8.05
N ASP A 217 -8.57 50.60 7.11
CA ASP A 217 -7.75 51.81 7.23
C ASP A 217 -8.03 52.76 6.06
N ASP A 218 -8.37 54.01 6.37
CA ASP A 218 -8.79 55.04 5.40
C ASP A 218 -9.77 54.52 4.32
N ARG A 219 -10.82 53.79 4.76
CA ARG A 219 -11.85 53.15 3.91
C ARG A 219 -11.34 52.03 3.00
N ASN A 220 -10.16 51.50 3.26
CA ASN A 220 -9.54 50.46 2.47
C ASN A 220 -9.20 49.24 3.34
N VAL A 221 -9.25 48.07 2.72
CA VAL A 221 -8.69 46.82 3.26
C VAL A 221 -7.68 46.32 2.24
N GLN A 222 -6.48 45.97 2.68
CA GLN A 222 -5.51 45.27 1.85
C GLN A 222 -5.66 43.77 2.07
N VAL A 223 -5.75 43.01 0.99
CA VAL A 223 -5.85 41.55 0.97
C VAL A 223 -4.70 41.03 0.14
N GLU A 224 -3.83 40.20 0.70
CA GLU A 224 -2.80 39.51 -0.09
C GLU A 224 -3.51 38.52 -1.02
N ASP A 225 -3.08 38.47 -2.29
CA ASP A 225 -3.50 37.44 -3.23
C ASP A 225 -3.38 36.07 -2.55
N MET A 226 -4.29 35.15 -2.88
CA MET A 226 -4.36 33.78 -2.35
C MET A 226 -4.88 33.56 -0.92
N PHE A 227 -5.11 34.60 -0.11
CA PHE A 227 -5.72 34.43 1.22
C PHE A 227 -7.24 34.58 1.15
N ASP A 228 -7.97 33.56 1.59
CA ASP A 228 -9.40 33.71 1.86
C ASP A 228 -9.59 34.62 3.07
N HIS A 229 -10.03 35.86 2.83
CA HIS A 229 -10.37 36.80 3.90
C HIS A 229 -11.86 36.73 4.23
N MET A 230 -12.16 36.28 5.45
CA MET A 230 -13.48 36.45 6.05
C MET A 230 -13.47 37.77 6.84
N LEU A 231 -14.27 38.75 6.41
CA LEU A 231 -14.52 39.92 7.25
C LEU A 231 -15.25 39.41 8.50
N ALA A 232 -14.60 39.51 9.66
CA ALA A 232 -15.20 39.14 10.94
C ALA A 232 -16.57 39.81 11.04
N THR A 233 -17.56 39.08 11.56
CA THR A 233 -18.95 39.51 11.77
C THR A 233 -19.02 40.63 12.83
N GLY A 234 -18.38 41.76 12.57
CA GLY A 234 -18.62 43.04 13.20
C GLY A 234 -19.82 43.65 12.50
N LYS A 235 -20.97 43.57 13.15
CA LYS A 235 -22.24 44.25 12.86
C LYS A 235 -22.09 45.41 11.86
N VAL A 236 -22.25 45.14 10.56
CA VAL A 236 -22.40 46.21 9.58
C VAL A 236 -23.77 46.84 9.82
N THR A 237 -23.80 47.95 10.55
CA THR A 237 -25.04 48.63 10.90
C THR A 237 -25.37 49.60 9.77
N PHE A 238 -26.33 49.24 8.93
CA PHE A 238 -26.77 50.06 7.81
C PHE A 238 -27.90 51.01 8.23
N THR A 239 -27.70 52.31 8.11
CA THR A 239 -28.76 53.33 8.28
C THR A 239 -29.22 53.96 6.95
N THR A 240 -29.00 53.28 5.82
CA THR A 240 -29.40 53.80 4.50
C THR A 240 -29.75 52.70 3.49
N THR A 241 -30.53 53.07 2.48
CA THR A 241 -31.40 52.21 1.68
C THR A 241 -30.75 51.50 0.49
N HIS A 242 -29.48 51.74 0.15
CA HIS A 242 -28.80 51.06 -0.97
C HIS A 242 -27.28 50.96 -0.77
N PHE A 243 -26.70 49.77 -1.01
CA PHE A 243 -25.25 49.61 -1.21
C PHE A 243 -24.96 48.68 -2.40
N SER A 244 -23.79 48.82 -3.00
CA SER A 244 -23.29 47.95 -4.07
C SER A 244 -21.82 47.63 -3.77
N LEU A 245 -21.49 46.34 -3.62
CA LEU A 245 -20.11 45.87 -3.57
C LEU A 245 -19.59 45.80 -5.02
N TYR A 246 -18.61 46.62 -5.38
CA TYR A 246 -17.91 46.49 -6.66
C TYR A 246 -16.52 45.91 -6.39
N GLY A 247 -16.34 44.63 -6.68
CA GLY A 247 -15.02 44.03 -6.83
C GLY A 247 -14.65 44.00 -8.32
N GLN A 248 -13.64 44.75 -8.75
CA GLN A 248 -12.97 44.48 -10.01
C GLN A 248 -11.86 43.46 -9.74
N VAL A 249 -12.15 42.19 -9.96
CA VAL A 249 -11.15 41.13 -10.00
C VAL A 249 -10.63 41.05 -11.43
N PHE A 250 -9.39 41.48 -11.67
CA PHE A 250 -8.70 41.25 -12.94
C PHE A 250 -7.78 40.02 -12.77
N GLY A 251 -8.16 38.86 -13.31
CA GLY A 251 -7.25 37.71 -13.43
C GLY A 251 -7.87 36.31 -13.39
N TYR A 252 -8.00 35.70 -14.57
CA TYR A 252 -8.18 34.28 -14.96
C TYR A 252 -8.82 33.22 -14.01
N HIS A 253 -10.05 32.86 -14.41
CA HIS A 253 -10.71 31.53 -14.41
C HIS A 253 -10.59 30.58 -13.22
N SER A 254 -11.53 30.72 -12.27
CA SER A 254 -12.35 29.66 -11.65
C SER A 254 -13.60 30.31 -11.02
N PRO A 255 -14.72 29.58 -10.79
CA PRO A 255 -16.08 30.12 -10.94
C PRO A 255 -16.43 31.25 -9.95
N PRO A 256 -17.42 32.10 -10.25
CA PRO A 256 -17.76 33.24 -9.41
C PRO A 256 -18.24 32.76 -8.03
N TYR A 257 -17.44 32.98 -7.00
CA TYR A 257 -17.87 32.78 -5.62
C TYR A 257 -19.04 33.73 -5.33
N LYS A 258 -20.22 33.14 -5.10
CA LYS A 258 -21.42 33.84 -4.62
C LYS A 258 -21.18 34.20 -3.16
N VAL A 259 -21.06 35.49 -2.89
CA VAL A 259 -21.22 36.02 -1.53
C VAL A 259 -22.69 35.87 -1.15
N LEU A 260 -23.03 34.83 -0.39
CA LEU A 260 -24.35 34.67 0.23
C LEU A 260 -24.33 35.39 1.58
N ILE A 261 -25.08 36.48 1.67
CA ILE A 261 -25.39 37.17 2.92
C ILE A 261 -26.80 36.69 3.31
N ALA A 262 -26.92 36.00 4.44
CA ALA A 262 -28.20 35.77 5.12
C ALA A 262 -28.36 36.80 6.26
#